data_AF-A0AAN5BYI7-F1
#
_entry.id   AF-A0AAN5BYI7-F1
#
_cell.length_a   1.000
_cell.length_b   1.000
_cell.length_c   1.000
_cell.angle_alpha   90.00
_cell.angle_beta   90.00
_cell.angle_gamma   90.00
#
_symmetry.space_group_name_H-M   'P 1'
#
loop_
_entity.id
_entity.type
_entity.pdbx_description
1 polymer ?
#
loop_
_entity_poly.entity_id
_entity_poly.type
_entity_poly.pdbx_seq_one_letter_code
_entity_poly.pdbx_strand_id
1 'polypeptide(L)'
;MNPEGPGDVCGPNFWRPPGTPESRDPQHGNRYALLDINLTHPIRTTQLALAHFVRRRTSGRPKHIVHISSIAGQNPALAAPIYVATKHAINGLVRSLGKLDSKFGIRVTAVAPGVIKTPLWTDHPEKLKIVDTANDEWVTPEEVAQVMLALIQQDQVSEIIGDRTGQGPQFPVCGGTVLEVSKTVRSVSAINDPGPGTRAGNTVSDMNVLEDEVFGLLSQKGWGTPKL
;
A
#
# COMPACT_ATOMS: atom_id res chain seq x y z
N MET A 1 -35.05 -0.45 0.39
CA MET A 1 -33.97 -0.81 1.34
C MET A 1 -33.38 -2.10 0.77
N ASN A 2 -32.40 -1.98 -0.12
CA ASN A 2 -31.85 -3.15 -0.81
C ASN A 2 -30.85 -3.86 0.12
N PRO A 3 -30.97 -5.18 0.32
CA PRO A 3 -30.09 -5.94 1.18
C PRO A 3 -28.71 -6.04 0.53
N GLU A 4 -27.67 -5.77 1.30
CA GLU A 4 -26.27 -5.96 0.91
C GLU A 4 -26.06 -7.43 0.56
N GLY A 5 -25.73 -7.68 -0.72
CA GLY A 5 -25.40 -9.02 -1.21
C GLY A 5 -23.98 -9.43 -0.80
N PRO A 6 -23.68 -10.73 -0.71
CA PRO A 6 -22.38 -11.22 -0.26
C PRO A 6 -21.34 -11.02 -1.39
N GLY A 7 -20.43 -10.07 -1.19
CA GLY A 7 -19.32 -9.83 -2.13
C GLY A 7 -18.73 -8.41 -2.08
N ASP A 8 -18.78 -7.76 -0.92
CA ASP A 8 -18.63 -6.30 -0.77
C ASP A 8 -17.18 -5.80 -0.73
N VAL A 9 -16.33 -6.31 -1.62
CA VAL A 9 -14.97 -5.80 -1.79
C VAL A 9 -15.01 -4.56 -2.69
N CYS A 10 -14.33 -3.48 -2.28
CA CYS A 10 -13.71 -2.53 -3.22
C CYS A 10 -12.72 -3.29 -4.13
N GLY A 11 -13.24 -4.06 -5.09
CA GLY A 11 -12.43 -4.65 -6.15
C GLY A 11 -11.80 -3.53 -6.98
N PRO A 12 -10.69 -3.80 -7.68
CA PRO A 12 -10.06 -2.80 -8.54
C PRO A 12 -11.02 -2.41 -9.67
N ASN A 13 -11.62 -1.23 -9.51
CA ASN A 13 -12.61 -0.61 -10.42
C ASN A 13 -12.13 -0.44 -11.88
N PHE A 14 -10.89 -0.84 -12.19
CA PHE A 14 -10.39 -0.78 -13.55
C PHE A 14 -11.07 -1.81 -14.45
N TRP A 15 -11.15 -3.05 -14.01
CA TRP A 15 -11.76 -4.13 -14.79
C TRP A 15 -13.29 -4.16 -14.69
N ARG A 16 -13.87 -3.30 -13.85
CA ARG A 16 -15.32 -3.13 -13.65
C ARG A 16 -15.65 -1.64 -13.84
N PRO A 17 -15.77 -1.17 -15.10
CA PRO A 17 -15.85 0.26 -15.41
C PRO A 17 -16.99 0.98 -14.68
N PRO A 18 -16.87 2.30 -14.44
CA PRO A 18 -17.94 3.08 -13.81
C PRO A 18 -19.28 2.90 -14.53
N GLY A 19 -20.34 2.66 -13.75
CA GLY A 19 -21.68 2.42 -14.27
C GLY A 19 -22.06 0.95 -14.56
N THR A 20 -21.16 -0.02 -14.42
CA THR A 20 -21.55 -1.45 -14.44
C THR A 20 -22.22 -1.89 -13.13
N PRO A 21 -22.95 -3.03 -13.08
CA PRO A 21 -23.52 -3.62 -11.86
C PRO A 21 -22.60 -3.65 -10.65
N GLU A 22 -21.34 -3.98 -10.87
CA GLU A 22 -20.35 -4.25 -9.83
C GLU A 22 -19.50 -3.03 -9.49
N SER A 23 -19.57 -1.96 -10.28
CA SER A 23 -18.79 -0.75 -10.02
C SER A 23 -19.49 0.16 -9.02
N ARG A 24 -18.75 0.62 -8.01
CA ARG A 24 -19.21 1.64 -7.06
C ARG A 24 -18.99 3.07 -7.58
N ASP A 25 -18.17 3.23 -8.63
CA ASP A 25 -17.95 4.54 -9.25
C ASP A 25 -19.13 4.88 -10.20
N PRO A 26 -19.64 6.12 -10.15
CA PRO A 26 -20.78 6.51 -10.97
C PRO A 26 -20.39 6.60 -12.45
N GLN A 27 -21.29 6.18 -13.35
CA GLN A 27 -21.09 6.18 -14.81
C GLN A 27 -20.60 7.53 -15.36
N HIS A 28 -21.14 8.63 -14.85
CA HIS A 28 -20.82 9.99 -15.26
C HIS A 28 -19.92 10.72 -14.24
N GLY A 29 -19.26 9.97 -13.35
CA GLY A 29 -18.26 10.50 -12.44
C GLY A 29 -16.99 10.93 -13.17
N ASN A 30 -16.32 11.95 -12.65
CA ASN A 30 -15.02 12.41 -13.14
C ASN A 30 -13.85 11.95 -12.25
N ARG A 31 -14.10 11.06 -11.29
CA ARG A 31 -13.13 10.60 -10.28
C ARG A 31 -13.33 9.12 -10.01
N TYR A 32 -12.24 8.43 -9.69
CA TYR A 32 -12.26 7.11 -9.10
C TYR A 32 -12.13 7.24 -7.59
N ALA A 33 -13.07 6.69 -6.83
CA ALA A 33 -13.02 6.72 -5.37
C ALA A 33 -11.68 6.16 -4.83
N LEU A 34 -11.14 5.14 -5.50
CA LEU A 34 -9.86 4.53 -5.14
C LEU A 34 -8.67 5.50 -5.27
N LEU A 35 -8.62 6.33 -6.31
CA LEU A 35 -7.60 7.37 -6.45
C LEU A 35 -7.74 8.43 -5.35
N ASP A 36 -8.98 8.79 -5.03
CA ASP A 36 -9.23 9.79 -4.01
C ASP A 36 -8.78 9.34 -2.63
N ILE A 37 -9.14 8.12 -2.25
CA ILE A 37 -8.80 7.52 -0.96
C ILE A 37 -7.29 7.27 -0.87
N ASN A 38 -6.68 6.67 -1.87
CA ASN A 38 -5.30 6.22 -1.77
C ASN A 38 -4.26 7.28 -2.13
N LEU A 39 -4.64 8.35 -2.83
CA LEU A 39 -3.69 9.35 -3.31
C LEU A 39 -4.11 10.79 -2.97
N THR A 40 -5.29 11.23 -3.42
CA THR A 40 -5.73 12.62 -3.21
C THR A 40 -5.80 12.98 -1.73
N HIS A 41 -6.39 12.11 -0.89
CA HIS A 41 -6.49 12.34 0.54
C HIS A 41 -5.12 12.36 1.24
N PRO A 42 -4.22 11.37 1.05
CA PRO A 42 -2.86 11.45 1.57
C PRO A 42 -2.10 12.73 1.18
N ILE A 43 -2.20 13.17 -0.08
CA ILE A 43 -1.55 14.43 -0.52
C ILE A 43 -2.07 15.61 0.30
N ARG A 44 -3.39 15.77 0.40
CA ARG A 44 -4.02 16.88 1.13
C ARG A 44 -3.69 16.85 2.61
N THR A 45 -3.77 15.67 3.24
CA THR A 45 -3.44 15.51 4.67
C THR A 45 -1.97 15.81 4.94
N THR A 46 -1.06 15.41 4.04
CA THR A 46 0.36 15.77 4.14
C THR A 46 0.56 17.28 4.04
N GLN A 47 -0.10 17.97 3.10
CA GLN A 47 -0.04 19.44 3.04
C GLN A 47 -0.53 20.11 4.32
N LEU A 48 -1.62 19.63 4.91
CA LEU A 48 -2.13 20.13 6.20
C LEU A 48 -1.13 19.90 7.35
N ALA A 49 -0.53 18.71 7.42
CA ALA A 49 0.49 18.39 8.42
C ALA A 49 1.73 19.26 8.25
N LEU A 50 2.20 19.46 7.01
CA LEU A 50 3.33 20.34 6.70
C LEU A 50 3.04 21.78 7.13
N ALA A 51 1.86 22.31 6.80
CA ALA A 51 1.45 23.65 7.23
C ALA A 51 1.43 23.77 8.76
N HIS A 52 0.96 22.75 9.47
CA HIS A 52 0.96 22.71 10.93
C HIS A 52 2.38 22.70 11.51
N PHE A 53 3.26 21.81 11.00
CA PHE A 53 4.64 21.67 11.48
C PHE A 53 5.49 22.90 11.24
N VAL A 54 5.34 23.55 10.08
CA VAL A 54 6.07 24.78 9.75
C VAL A 54 5.63 25.94 10.66
N ARG A 55 4.32 26.08 10.93
CA ARG A 55 3.79 27.14 11.82
C ARG A 55 4.19 26.97 13.27
N ARG A 56 4.39 25.73 13.73
CA ARG A 56 4.74 25.39 15.12
C ARG A 56 6.15 24.83 15.21
N ARG A 57 7.10 25.45 14.51
CA ARG A 57 8.48 24.97 14.48
C ARG A 57 9.08 25.05 15.88
N THR A 58 9.35 23.88 16.47
CA THR A 58 9.97 23.73 17.79
C THR A 58 11.36 23.13 17.62
N SER A 59 12.34 23.56 18.40
CA SER A 59 13.59 22.83 18.60
C SER A 59 13.29 21.46 19.23
N GLY A 60 13.92 20.39 18.74
CA GLY A 60 13.73 19.03 19.28
C GLY A 60 13.74 17.96 18.20
N ARG A 61 13.12 16.81 18.49
CA ARG A 61 13.02 15.68 17.55
C ARG A 61 12.30 16.10 16.25
N PRO A 62 12.70 15.54 15.09
CA PRO A 62 12.04 15.79 13.81
C PRO A 62 10.54 15.50 13.90
N LYS A 63 9.73 16.30 13.21
CA LYS A 63 8.33 15.95 12.98
C LYS A 63 8.28 14.84 11.94
N HIS A 64 7.36 13.89 12.07
CA HIS A 64 7.34 12.72 11.19
C HIS A 64 5.95 12.49 10.60
N ILE A 65 5.89 12.33 9.28
CA ILE A 65 4.72 11.83 8.54
C ILE A 65 5.08 10.44 8.00
N VAL A 66 4.32 9.42 8.39
CA VAL A 66 4.48 8.05 7.89
C VAL A 66 3.29 7.71 7.00
N HIS A 67 3.57 7.37 5.74
CA HIS A 67 2.56 6.86 4.82
C HIS A 67 2.54 5.33 4.81
N ILE A 68 1.37 4.76 4.49
CA ILE A 68 1.21 3.32 4.27
C ILE A 68 1.13 3.08 2.75
N SER A 69 2.22 2.58 2.19
CA SER A 69 2.35 2.14 0.80
C SER A 69 1.92 0.67 0.65
N SER A 70 2.61 -0.12 -0.17
CA SER A 70 2.45 -1.57 -0.37
C SER A 70 3.61 -2.10 -1.20
N ILE A 71 3.84 -3.42 -1.18
CA ILE A 71 4.67 -4.11 -2.19
C ILE A 71 4.18 -3.85 -3.63
N ALA A 72 2.89 -3.59 -3.82
CA ALA A 72 2.30 -3.14 -5.09
C ALA A 72 2.75 -1.73 -5.53
N GLY A 73 3.48 -1.01 -4.69
CA GLY A 73 4.14 0.25 -5.05
C GLY A 73 5.50 0.04 -5.73
N GLN A 74 5.86 -1.21 -6.03
CA GLN A 74 7.16 -1.62 -6.55
C GLN A 74 7.03 -2.63 -7.70
N ASN A 75 6.03 -3.52 -7.61
CA ASN A 75 5.72 -4.50 -8.66
C ASN A 75 4.34 -4.26 -9.29
N PRO A 76 4.18 -4.60 -10.58
CA PRO A 76 2.88 -4.59 -11.23
C PRO A 76 1.98 -5.72 -10.72
N ALA A 77 0.67 -5.51 -10.82
CA ALA A 77 -0.34 -6.54 -10.59
C ALA A 77 -1.48 -6.30 -11.57
N LEU A 78 -1.65 -7.21 -12.54
CA LEU A 78 -2.70 -7.10 -13.57
C LEU A 78 -4.08 -7.02 -12.91
N ALA A 79 -4.30 -7.76 -11.84
CA ALA A 79 -5.55 -7.76 -11.11
C ALA A 79 -5.96 -6.36 -10.62
N ALA A 80 -5.01 -5.49 -10.23
CA ALA A 80 -5.30 -4.25 -9.51
C ALA A 80 -4.53 -3.01 -10.00
N PRO A 81 -4.69 -2.58 -11.26
CA PRO A 81 -3.81 -1.58 -11.87
C PRO A 81 -3.96 -0.17 -11.26
N ILE A 82 -5.18 0.28 -10.93
CA ILE A 82 -5.37 1.58 -10.26
C ILE A 82 -4.74 1.58 -8.87
N TYR A 83 -4.89 0.48 -8.11
CA TYR A 83 -4.26 0.35 -6.80
C TYR A 83 -2.73 0.42 -6.90
N VAL A 84 -2.13 -0.36 -7.81
CA VAL A 84 -0.69 -0.34 -8.10
C VAL A 84 -0.22 1.08 -8.44
N ALA A 85 -0.93 1.78 -9.32
CA ALA A 85 -0.62 3.16 -9.69
C ALA A 85 -0.64 4.09 -8.46
N THR A 86 -1.64 3.95 -7.59
CA THR A 86 -1.74 4.78 -6.36
C THR A 86 -0.57 4.53 -5.40
N LYS A 87 -0.12 3.28 -5.24
CA LYS A 87 0.95 2.93 -4.31
C LYS A 87 2.33 3.34 -4.85
N HIS A 88 2.54 3.27 -6.17
CA HIS A 88 3.70 3.89 -6.81
C HIS A 88 3.71 5.41 -6.60
N ALA A 89 2.56 6.07 -6.74
CA ALA A 89 2.45 7.51 -6.52
C ALA A 89 2.75 7.91 -5.07
N ILE A 90 2.34 7.11 -4.07
CA ILE A 90 2.73 7.33 -2.67
C ILE A 90 4.25 7.21 -2.47
N ASN A 91 4.90 6.21 -3.07
CA ASN A 91 6.36 6.09 -3.01
C ASN A 91 7.05 7.31 -3.64
N GLY A 92 6.54 7.78 -4.78
CA GLY A 92 7.01 9.00 -5.45
C GLY A 92 6.82 10.26 -4.58
N LEU A 93 5.66 10.40 -3.92
CA LEU A 93 5.37 11.51 -3.01
C LEU A 93 6.35 11.54 -1.85
N VAL A 94 6.54 10.41 -1.16
CA VAL A 94 7.45 10.28 -0.01
C VAL A 94 8.87 10.68 -0.39
N ARG A 95 9.38 10.15 -1.50
CA ARG A 95 10.74 10.46 -2.00
C ARG A 95 10.88 11.93 -2.39
N SER A 96 9.87 12.50 -3.04
CA SER A 96 9.87 13.91 -3.45
C SER A 96 9.94 14.87 -2.25
N LEU A 97 9.37 14.47 -1.11
CA LEU A 97 9.37 15.26 0.12
C LEU A 97 10.60 15.01 1.01
N GLY A 98 11.52 14.12 0.63
CA GLY A 98 12.63 13.70 1.49
C GLY A 98 13.57 14.83 1.93
N LYS A 99 13.78 15.85 1.09
CA LYS A 99 14.63 17.01 1.41
C LYS A 99 14.06 17.92 2.51
N LEU A 100 12.81 17.71 2.94
CA LEU A 100 12.25 18.41 4.09
C LEU A 100 12.93 18.02 5.41
N ASP A 101 13.51 16.82 5.49
CA ASP A 101 14.15 16.35 6.71
C ASP A 101 15.36 17.24 7.06
N SER A 102 16.30 17.39 6.13
CA SER A 102 17.52 18.19 6.35
C SER A 102 17.28 19.70 6.44
N LYS A 103 16.24 20.24 5.77
CA LYS A 103 15.97 21.70 5.76
C LYS A 103 14.99 22.16 6.83
N PHE A 104 13.97 21.35 7.11
CA PHE A 104 12.86 21.71 7.97
C PHE A 104 12.75 20.84 9.23
N GLY A 105 13.53 19.77 9.36
CA GLY A 105 13.36 18.79 10.44
C GLY A 105 12.02 18.08 10.33
N ILE A 106 11.50 17.89 9.12
CA ILE A 106 10.25 17.18 8.86
C ILE A 106 10.57 15.95 8.01
N ARG A 107 10.50 14.79 8.63
CA ARG A 107 10.75 13.51 8.00
C ARG A 107 9.45 12.97 7.40
N VAL A 108 9.51 12.57 6.14
CA VAL A 108 8.40 11.89 5.44
C VAL A 108 8.90 10.53 5.01
N THR A 109 8.27 9.45 5.48
CA THR A 109 8.65 8.06 5.13
C THR A 109 7.42 7.24 4.80
N ALA A 110 7.64 6.01 4.32
CA ALA A 110 6.57 5.04 4.20
C ALA A 110 6.98 3.64 4.68
N VAL A 111 5.98 2.89 5.12
CA VAL A 111 6.03 1.43 5.18
C VAL A 111 5.30 0.86 3.96
N ALA A 112 5.82 -0.19 3.37
CA ALA A 112 5.27 -0.90 2.21
C ALA A 112 4.97 -2.35 2.64
N PRO A 113 3.78 -2.60 3.19
CA PRO A 113 3.46 -3.93 3.69
C PRO A 113 3.31 -4.94 2.55
N GLY A 114 3.73 -6.16 2.83
CA GLY A 114 3.43 -7.37 2.05
C GLY A 114 1.97 -7.79 2.21
N VAL A 115 1.72 -9.09 2.11
CA VAL A 115 0.38 -9.66 2.19
C VAL A 115 -0.04 -9.71 3.66
N ILE A 116 -0.94 -8.80 4.06
CA ILE A 116 -1.42 -8.69 5.47
C ILE A 116 -2.73 -9.45 5.62
N LYS A 117 -2.81 -10.31 6.64
CA LYS A 117 -4.06 -10.96 7.06
C LYS A 117 -4.97 -9.92 7.71
N THR A 118 -5.80 -9.27 6.90
CA THR A 118 -6.80 -8.28 7.32
C THR A 118 -8.20 -8.76 6.94
N PRO A 119 -9.27 -8.19 7.54
CA PRO A 119 -10.66 -8.44 7.14
C PRO A 119 -10.91 -8.32 5.63
N LEU A 120 -10.10 -7.52 4.93
CA LEU A 120 -10.07 -7.42 3.46
C LEU A 120 -9.91 -8.77 2.73
N TRP A 121 -9.36 -9.78 3.40
CA TRP A 121 -9.15 -11.15 2.92
C TRP A 121 -10.05 -12.17 3.61
N THR A 122 -10.29 -12.05 4.92
CA THR A 122 -11.02 -13.07 5.70
C THR A 122 -12.53 -12.98 5.59
N ASP A 123 -13.07 -11.79 5.29
CA ASP A 123 -14.53 -11.57 5.19
C ASP A 123 -15.06 -11.87 3.78
N HIS A 124 -14.18 -12.37 2.90
CA HIS A 124 -14.39 -12.57 1.47
C HIS A 124 -13.92 -13.97 1.06
N PRO A 125 -14.79 -15.00 1.18
CA PRO A 125 -14.44 -16.39 0.92
C PRO A 125 -13.84 -16.65 -0.47
N GLU A 126 -14.18 -15.81 -1.45
CA GLU A 126 -13.64 -15.84 -2.81
C GLU A 126 -12.13 -15.53 -2.86
N LYS A 127 -11.63 -14.66 -1.99
CA LYS A 127 -10.22 -14.30 -1.91
C LYS A 127 -9.38 -15.30 -1.10
N LEU A 128 -10.02 -16.06 -0.21
CA LEU A 128 -9.36 -17.14 0.53
C LEU A 128 -8.96 -18.31 -0.39
N LYS A 129 -9.51 -18.40 -1.61
CA LYS A 129 -9.13 -19.43 -2.60
C LYS A 129 -7.71 -19.25 -3.16
N ILE A 130 -7.15 -18.05 -3.05
CA ILE A 130 -5.85 -17.65 -3.62
C ILE A 130 -4.76 -17.69 -2.52
N VAL A 131 -5.17 -17.95 -1.27
CA VAL A 131 -4.29 -18.08 -0.14
C VAL A 131 -4.11 -19.56 0.16
N ASP A 132 -2.89 -20.04 0.08
CA ASP A 132 -2.55 -21.30 0.72
C ASP A 132 -2.23 -21.06 2.20
N THR A 133 -3.23 -21.24 3.07
CA THR A 133 -3.03 -21.06 4.52
C THR A 133 -1.97 -21.98 5.14
N ALA A 134 -1.54 -23.05 4.44
CA ALA A 134 -0.48 -23.94 4.90
C ALA A 134 0.93 -23.47 4.49
N ASN A 135 1.04 -22.65 3.42
CA ASN A 135 2.33 -22.23 2.85
C ASN A 135 2.57 -20.71 2.87
N ASP A 136 1.52 -19.88 2.96
CA ASP A 136 1.64 -18.43 2.98
C ASP A 136 1.92 -17.90 4.39
N GLU A 137 3.12 -17.38 4.60
CA GLU A 137 3.49 -16.69 5.84
C GLU A 137 2.96 -15.25 5.83
N TRP A 138 1.86 -15.01 6.53
CA TRP A 138 1.22 -13.69 6.63
C TRP A 138 1.98 -12.72 7.53
N VAL A 139 2.08 -11.47 7.08
CA VAL A 139 2.51 -10.38 7.97
C VAL A 139 1.32 -9.91 8.80
N THR A 140 1.53 -9.65 10.09
CA THR A 140 0.47 -9.17 10.98
C THR A 140 0.40 -7.64 11.00
N PRO A 141 -0.77 -7.03 11.30
CA PRO A 141 -0.87 -5.60 11.54
C PRO A 141 0.09 -5.10 12.63
N GLU A 142 0.34 -5.91 13.66
CA GLU A 142 1.27 -5.61 14.75
C GLU A 142 2.71 -5.54 14.27
N GLU A 143 3.15 -6.44 13.39
CA GLU A 143 4.47 -6.41 12.76
C GLU A 143 4.67 -5.11 11.96
N VAL A 144 3.67 -4.70 11.17
CA VAL A 144 3.72 -3.42 10.43
C VAL A 144 3.76 -2.23 11.39
N ALA A 145 2.94 -2.24 12.44
CA ALA A 145 2.90 -1.17 13.43
C ALA A 145 4.23 -1.02 14.18
N GLN A 146 4.94 -2.12 14.46
CA GLN A 146 6.26 -2.07 15.07
C GLN A 146 7.27 -1.35 14.17
N VAL A 147 7.25 -1.61 12.86
CA VAL A 147 8.12 -0.91 11.91
C VAL A 147 7.74 0.57 11.78
N MET A 148 6.45 0.90 11.75
CA MET A 148 5.98 2.29 11.77
C MET A 148 6.47 3.03 13.02
N LEU A 149 6.41 2.37 14.19
CA LEU A 149 6.90 2.94 15.43
C LEU A 149 8.42 3.11 15.41
N ALA A 150 9.15 2.14 14.87
CA ALA A 150 10.60 2.21 14.72
C ALA A 150 11.02 3.38 13.81
N LEU A 151 10.34 3.60 12.69
CA LEU A 151 10.56 4.77 11.82
C LEU A 151 10.44 6.09 12.61
N ILE A 152 9.46 6.20 13.50
CA ILE A 152 9.21 7.43 14.28
C ILE A 152 10.24 7.62 15.40
N GLN A 153 10.67 6.53 16.04
CA GLN A 153 11.44 6.59 17.29
C GLN A 153 12.95 6.39 17.12
N GLN A 154 13.39 5.83 15.99
CA GLN A 154 14.76 5.38 15.78
C GLN A 154 15.36 6.07 14.55
N ASP A 155 16.69 6.17 14.52
CA ASP A 155 17.43 6.70 13.37
C ASP A 155 17.84 5.60 12.39
N GLN A 156 17.72 4.33 12.80
CA GLN A 156 17.89 3.15 11.96
C GLN A 156 16.83 2.11 12.31
N VAL A 157 16.46 1.26 11.35
CA VAL A 157 15.55 0.13 11.55
C VAL A 157 16.26 -1.15 11.13
N SER A 158 16.17 -2.19 11.96
CA SER A 158 16.72 -3.52 11.67
C SER A 158 15.89 -4.27 10.62
N GLU A 159 16.54 -5.16 9.87
CA GLU A 159 15.86 -6.19 9.07
C GLU A 159 14.92 -7.06 9.93
N ILE A 160 15.29 -7.28 11.20
CA ILE A 160 14.51 -8.07 12.15
C ILE A 160 13.45 -7.17 12.79
N ILE A 161 12.17 -7.50 12.59
CA ILE A 161 11.05 -6.73 13.13
C ILE A 161 11.11 -6.75 14.65
N GLY A 162 11.02 -5.56 15.26
CA GLY A 162 11.03 -5.39 16.71
C GLY A 162 12.42 -5.40 17.36
N ASP A 163 13.48 -5.74 16.62
CA ASP A 163 14.85 -5.67 17.14
C ASP A 163 15.29 -4.22 17.32
N ARG A 164 15.77 -3.91 18.53
CA ARG A 164 16.34 -2.62 18.92
C ARG A 164 17.82 -2.71 19.26
N THR A 165 18.39 -3.91 19.21
CA THR A 165 19.78 -4.19 19.56
C THR A 165 20.72 -4.02 18.36
N GLY A 166 20.18 -3.96 17.14
CA GLY A 166 20.93 -3.72 15.91
C GLY A 166 21.54 -5.00 15.33
N GLN A 167 20.90 -6.15 15.56
CA GLN A 167 21.30 -7.42 14.97
C GLN A 167 20.84 -7.50 13.51
N GLY A 168 21.76 -7.85 12.61
CA GLY A 168 21.50 -7.93 11.18
C GLY A 168 21.61 -6.59 10.46
N PRO A 169 21.31 -6.56 9.15
CA PRO A 169 21.34 -5.35 8.34
C PRO A 169 20.48 -4.23 8.93
N GLN A 170 21.02 -3.01 8.95
CA GLN A 170 20.34 -1.82 9.46
C GLN A 170 20.07 -0.84 8.32
N PHE A 171 18.88 -0.25 8.34
CA PHE A 171 18.43 0.71 7.34
C PHE A 171 18.30 2.11 7.95
N PRO A 172 19.03 3.11 7.42
CA PRO A 172 18.93 4.47 7.93
C PRO A 172 17.54 5.07 7.68
N VAL A 173 17.02 5.77 8.69
CA VAL A 173 15.74 6.45 8.64
C VAL A 173 15.97 7.93 8.33
N CYS A 174 15.74 8.30 7.08
CA CYS A 174 15.82 9.67 6.62
C CYS A 174 14.57 10.06 5.82
N GLY A 175 14.40 11.35 5.53
CA GLY A 175 13.34 11.80 4.64
C GLY A 175 13.42 11.09 3.29
N GLY A 176 12.30 10.52 2.86
CA GLY A 176 12.19 9.74 1.63
C GLY A 176 12.38 8.23 1.79
N THR A 177 12.73 7.75 3.00
CA THR A 177 12.84 6.31 3.27
C THR A 177 11.51 5.59 3.02
N VAL A 178 11.55 4.49 2.29
CA VAL A 178 10.45 3.54 2.12
C VAL A 178 10.95 2.17 2.57
N LEU A 179 10.31 1.59 3.60
CA LEU A 179 10.65 0.27 4.11
C LEU A 179 9.58 -0.73 3.71
N GLU A 180 9.97 -1.77 2.99
CA GLU A 180 9.10 -2.93 2.76
C GLU A 180 9.06 -3.81 4.00
N VAL A 181 7.85 -4.24 4.36
CA VAL A 181 7.60 -5.08 5.54
C VAL A 181 6.97 -6.37 5.07
N SER A 182 7.79 -7.42 5.02
CA SER A 182 7.34 -8.80 4.92
C SER A 182 7.53 -9.46 6.29
N LYS A 183 7.97 -10.72 6.37
CA LYS A 183 8.55 -11.28 7.61
C LYS A 183 9.89 -10.67 7.99
N THR A 184 10.53 -9.97 7.04
CA THR A 184 11.69 -9.14 7.30
C THR A 184 11.50 -7.75 6.71
N VAL A 185 12.25 -6.79 7.24
CA VAL A 185 12.27 -5.41 6.76
C VAL A 185 13.36 -5.26 5.70
N ARG A 186 13.08 -4.52 4.63
CA ARG A 186 14.15 -4.03 3.75
C ARG A 186 13.91 -2.60 3.32
N SER A 187 14.98 -1.91 2.95
CA SER A 187 14.87 -0.63 2.25
C SER A 187 14.48 -0.84 0.79
N VAL A 188 13.57 -0.01 0.28
CA VAL A 188 13.15 0.00 -1.13
C VAL A 188 13.92 1.10 -1.87
N SER A 189 14.84 0.68 -2.75
CA SER A 189 15.64 1.59 -3.57
C SER A 189 14.78 2.40 -4.53
N ALA A 190 15.20 3.64 -4.81
CA ALA A 190 14.52 4.49 -5.78
C ALA A 190 14.80 4.07 -7.23
N ILE A 191 15.97 3.50 -7.47
CA ILE A 191 16.48 3.14 -8.79
C ILE A 191 17.00 1.72 -8.70
N ASN A 192 16.67 0.89 -9.70
CA ASN A 192 17.09 -0.51 -9.78
C ASN A 192 16.75 -1.32 -8.51
N ASP A 193 15.61 -1.04 -7.89
CA ASP A 193 15.11 -1.91 -6.83
C ASP A 193 14.79 -3.29 -7.43
N PRO A 194 15.22 -4.40 -6.81
CA PRO A 194 14.91 -5.74 -7.31
C PRO A 194 13.44 -6.12 -7.13
N GLY A 195 12.64 -5.29 -6.45
CA GLY A 195 11.27 -5.59 -6.06
C GLY A 195 11.21 -6.52 -4.83
N PRO A 196 10.00 -6.81 -4.33
CA PRO A 196 9.76 -7.59 -3.11
C PRO A 196 10.36 -9.00 -3.09
N GLY A 197 10.69 -9.56 -4.27
CA GLY A 197 11.22 -10.92 -4.41
C GLY A 197 10.25 -12.00 -3.86
N THR A 198 10.78 -13.19 -3.59
CA THR A 198 10.03 -14.35 -3.08
C THR A 198 10.19 -14.52 -1.56
N ARG A 199 10.27 -13.42 -0.82
CA ARG A 199 10.46 -13.46 0.64
C ARG A 199 9.16 -13.87 1.32
N ALA A 200 9.26 -14.58 2.44
CA ALA A 200 8.11 -14.90 3.27
C ALA A 200 7.33 -13.62 3.63
N GLY A 201 6.01 -13.63 3.45
CA GLY A 201 5.15 -12.43 3.54
C GLY A 201 4.90 -11.67 2.24
N ASN A 202 5.60 -12.00 1.15
CA ASN A 202 5.43 -11.34 -0.15
C ASN A 202 4.79 -12.23 -1.22
N THR A 203 4.82 -13.56 -1.07
CA THR A 203 4.18 -14.50 -1.98
C THR A 203 2.69 -14.64 -1.66
N VAL A 204 1.86 -14.48 -2.70
CA VAL A 204 0.51 -15.05 -2.77
C VAL A 204 0.62 -16.22 -3.73
N SER A 205 0.22 -17.41 -3.31
CA SER A 205 0.58 -18.66 -3.99
C SER A 205 -0.07 -18.83 -5.37
N ASP A 206 -1.04 -17.99 -5.76
CA ASP A 206 -1.70 -18.12 -7.06
C ASP A 206 -2.10 -16.80 -7.74
N MET A 207 -1.13 -15.92 -8.00
CA MET A 207 -1.39 -14.70 -8.79
C MET A 207 -1.94 -15.02 -10.20
N ASN A 208 -1.61 -16.19 -10.76
CA ASN A 208 -2.10 -16.63 -12.07
C ASN A 208 -3.63 -16.80 -12.08
N VAL A 209 -4.23 -17.28 -10.99
CA VAL A 209 -5.71 -17.37 -10.87
C VAL A 209 -6.35 -16.00 -11.01
N LEU A 210 -5.78 -14.97 -10.40
CA LEU A 210 -6.31 -13.60 -10.55
C LEU A 210 -6.15 -13.05 -11.96
N GLU A 211 -5.07 -13.42 -12.67
CA GLU A 211 -4.88 -13.04 -14.06
C GLU A 211 -5.87 -13.76 -14.98
N ASP A 212 -6.06 -15.06 -14.78
CA ASP A 212 -7.04 -15.88 -15.50
C ASP A 212 -8.46 -15.37 -15.28
N GLU A 213 -8.81 -14.94 -14.05
CA GLU A 213 -10.09 -14.28 -13.76
C GLU A 213 -10.25 -12.98 -14.57
N VAL A 214 -9.22 -12.15 -14.66
CA VAL A 214 -9.24 -10.92 -15.47
C VAL A 214 -9.42 -11.25 -16.95
N PHE A 215 -8.65 -12.20 -17.48
CA PHE A 215 -8.75 -12.61 -18.89
C PHE A 215 -10.12 -13.26 -19.20
N GLY A 216 -10.64 -14.06 -18.28
CA GLY A 216 -11.98 -14.62 -18.35
C GLY A 216 -13.05 -13.54 -18.39
N LEU A 217 -12.95 -12.53 -17.52
CA LEU A 217 -13.85 -11.37 -17.52
C LEU A 217 -13.82 -10.59 -18.83
N LEU A 218 -12.62 -10.31 -19.37
CA LEU A 218 -12.45 -9.61 -20.64
C LEU A 218 -12.98 -10.40 -21.85
N SER A 219 -13.08 -11.72 -21.72
CA SER A 219 -13.61 -12.60 -22.77
C SER A 219 -15.15 -12.67 -22.78
N GLN A 220 -15.82 -12.10 -21.78
CA GLN A 220 -17.29 -12.11 -21.71
C GLN A 220 -17.92 -11.12 -22.69
N LYS A 221 -18.97 -11.56 -23.39
CA LYS A 221 -19.74 -10.70 -24.29
C LYS A 221 -20.47 -9.62 -23.47
N GLY A 222 -20.16 -8.35 -23.72
CA GLY A 222 -20.78 -7.22 -23.01
C GLY A 222 -19.95 -6.64 -21.86
N TRP A 223 -18.69 -7.05 -21.69
CA TRP A 223 -17.78 -6.39 -20.74
C TRP A 223 -17.74 -4.87 -20.98
N GLY A 224 -17.89 -4.10 -19.90
CA GLY A 224 -17.92 -2.63 -19.93
C GLY A 224 -19.23 -2.00 -20.41
N THR A 225 -20.30 -2.77 -20.63
CA THR A 225 -21.60 -2.19 -20.95
C THR A 225 -22.26 -1.57 -19.70
N PRO A 226 -22.72 -0.30 -19.75
CA PRO A 226 -23.36 0.37 -18.60
C PRO A 226 -24.73 -0.22 -18.22
N LYS A 227 -25.19 0.04 -16.99
CA LYS A 227 -26.59 -0.17 -16.59
C LYS A 227 -27.53 0.65 -17.49
N LEU A 228 -28.62 0.03 -17.94
CA LEU A 228 -29.79 0.73 -18.49
C LEU A 228 -30.53 1.50 -17.38
#